data_AF-A0A659SG45-F1
#
_entry.id   AF-A0A659SG45-F1
#
_cell.length_a   1.000
_cell.length_b   1.000
_cell.length_c   1.000
_cell.angle_alpha   90.00
_cell.angle_beta   90.00
_cell.angle_gamma   90.00
#
_symmetry.space_group_name_H-M   'P 1'
#
loop_
_entity.id
_entity.type
_entity.pdbx_description
1 polymer ?
#
loop_
_entity_poly.entity_id
_entity_poly.type
_entity_poly.pdbx_seq_one_letter_code
_entity_poly.pdbx_strand_id
1 'polypeptide(L)'
;PPPAAPLTAPADSLRQRLPQQTESRPKSAKGTVLSDRTTNIRASVRDTQFELMLAIALVVMIIYLFLRNIPATIIPGVAVPLSLIGTFAVMVFLDFSINNLTLMALTIATGFVVDDAIVVIENISRYIEKGEKPLAAALKGAGEIGFTIISLTFSLIAVLIPLLFMGDIVGRLFREFAVTLAVAILISAVVSLTLTPMMCARMLSQQSLRKQNRFSRACERMFDRVIASYGRGLAKVLNHPWLTLSVAFATLLLSVMLWIVIPKGFFPVQDNGIIQGTLQAPQSSSYASMAQRQRQVAERILQDPTVQSLTTFVGVDGANPTLNSARLQINLKPLDARAARVQRVISRLHAAVAPS
;
A
#
# COMPACT_ATOMS: atom_id res chain seq x y z
N PRO A 1 8.11 -27.10 6.10
CA PRO A 1 7.74 -25.85 5.39
C PRO A 1 8.87 -25.45 4.43
N PRO A 2 8.64 -25.32 3.12
CA PRO A 2 9.65 -24.70 2.28
C PRO A 2 9.94 -23.28 2.81
N PRO A 3 11.19 -22.82 2.76
CA PRO A 3 11.56 -21.46 3.17
C PRO A 3 10.76 -20.45 2.35
N ALA A 4 10.72 -19.19 2.78
CA ALA A 4 9.96 -18.07 2.21
C ALA A 4 10.34 -17.74 0.74
N ALA A 5 10.18 -18.70 -0.15
CA ALA A 5 10.40 -18.58 -1.57
C ALA A 5 9.18 -17.86 -2.20
N PRO A 6 9.39 -16.97 -3.18
CA PRO A 6 8.30 -16.35 -3.90
C PRO A 6 7.39 -17.43 -4.48
N LEU A 7 6.10 -17.43 -4.10
CA LEU A 7 5.11 -18.41 -4.59
C LEU A 7 4.96 -18.41 -6.13
N THR A 8 5.44 -17.36 -6.79
CA THR A 8 5.45 -17.20 -8.25
C THR A 8 6.48 -18.10 -8.96
N ALA A 9 7.67 -18.28 -8.40
CA ALA A 9 8.75 -19.01 -9.08
C ALA A 9 8.49 -20.52 -9.25
N PRO A 10 7.95 -21.24 -8.24
CA PRO A 10 7.51 -22.63 -8.43
C PRO A 10 6.35 -22.76 -9.42
N ALA A 11 5.42 -21.79 -9.43
CA ALA A 11 4.28 -21.80 -10.33
C ALA A 11 4.69 -21.56 -11.80
N ASP A 12 5.67 -20.69 -12.04
CA ASP A 12 6.23 -20.46 -13.38
C ASP A 12 6.99 -21.69 -13.89
N SER A 13 7.77 -22.33 -13.01
CA SER A 13 8.45 -23.58 -13.31
C SER A 13 7.46 -24.71 -13.66
N LEU A 14 6.34 -24.78 -12.96
CA LEU A 14 5.24 -25.71 -13.27
C LEU A 14 4.55 -25.35 -14.59
N ARG A 15 4.23 -24.07 -14.84
CA ARG A 15 3.64 -23.60 -16.10
C ARG A 15 4.53 -23.84 -17.31
N GLN A 16 5.85 -23.75 -17.18
CA GLN A 16 6.78 -24.06 -18.27
C GLN A 16 6.88 -25.55 -18.56
N ARG A 17 6.72 -26.41 -17.53
CA ARG A 17 6.76 -27.88 -17.67
C ARG A 17 5.42 -28.50 -18.03
N LEU A 18 4.31 -27.81 -17.76
CA LEU A 18 2.95 -28.27 -18.04
C LEU A 18 2.69 -28.54 -19.54
N PRO A 19 3.13 -27.71 -20.50
CA PRO A 19 3.01 -27.99 -21.93
C PRO A 19 3.76 -29.26 -22.34
N GLN A 20 5.01 -29.43 -21.86
CA GLN A 20 5.84 -30.61 -22.14
C GLN A 20 5.23 -31.91 -21.57
N GLN A 21 4.50 -31.82 -20.46
CA GLN A 21 3.72 -32.95 -19.92
C GLN A 21 2.34 -33.12 -20.57
N THR A 22 1.85 -32.13 -21.31
CA THR A 22 0.58 -32.22 -22.04
C THR A 22 0.80 -32.91 -23.38
N GLU A 23 1.96 -32.74 -24.02
CA GLU A 23 2.35 -33.43 -25.26
C GLU A 23 2.60 -34.94 -25.08
N SER A 24 3.04 -35.38 -23.90
CA SER A 24 3.27 -36.80 -23.59
C SER A 24 2.04 -37.55 -23.07
N ARG A 25 0.88 -36.89 -22.96
CA ARG A 25 -0.37 -37.50 -22.49
C ARG A 25 -1.17 -38.12 -23.64
N PRO A 26 -1.92 -39.22 -23.38
CA PRO A 26 -2.86 -39.76 -24.35
C PRO A 26 -3.90 -38.69 -24.76
N LYS A 27 -4.28 -38.66 -26.04
CA LYS A 27 -5.16 -37.64 -26.66
C LYS A 27 -6.52 -37.41 -25.96
N SER A 28 -6.90 -38.27 -25.01
CA SER A 28 -8.12 -38.20 -24.21
C SER A 28 -8.02 -37.40 -22.90
N ALA A 29 -6.81 -37.04 -22.44
CA ALA A 29 -6.62 -36.33 -21.17
C ALA A 29 -6.37 -34.82 -21.37
N LYS A 30 -7.39 -33.98 -21.12
CA LYS A 30 -7.25 -32.51 -21.11
C LYS A 30 -6.94 -32.00 -19.71
N GLY A 31 -5.76 -31.41 -19.51
CA GLY A 31 -5.40 -30.70 -18.28
C GLY A 31 -5.86 -29.24 -18.36
N THR A 32 -6.62 -28.78 -17.37
CA THR A 32 -6.96 -27.35 -17.22
C THR A 32 -6.55 -26.88 -15.84
N VAL A 33 -6.00 -25.67 -15.75
CA VAL A 33 -5.64 -25.06 -14.46
C VAL A 33 -6.91 -24.48 -13.85
N LEU A 34 -7.42 -25.09 -12.78
CA LEU A 34 -8.66 -24.64 -12.14
C LEU A 34 -8.48 -23.44 -11.22
N SER A 35 -7.35 -23.34 -10.51
CA SER A 35 -7.08 -22.28 -9.54
C SER A 35 -5.59 -21.94 -9.56
N ASP A 36 -5.28 -20.68 -9.81
CA ASP A 36 -3.92 -20.15 -9.74
C ASP A 36 -3.91 -18.93 -8.83
N ARG A 37 -3.25 -19.02 -7.66
CA ARG A 37 -3.14 -17.88 -6.73
C ARG A 37 -2.12 -16.85 -7.21
N THR A 38 -1.25 -17.19 -8.17
CA THR A 38 -0.19 -16.31 -8.66
C THR A 38 -0.70 -15.23 -9.62
N THR A 39 -1.88 -15.40 -10.22
CA THR A 39 -2.51 -14.35 -11.03
C THR A 39 -2.91 -13.16 -10.18
N ASN A 40 -3.54 -13.39 -9.03
CA ASN A 40 -3.88 -12.33 -8.09
C ASN A 40 -2.63 -11.66 -7.52
N ILE A 41 -1.61 -12.45 -7.15
CA ILE A 41 -0.34 -11.89 -6.65
C ILE A 41 0.32 -11.01 -7.72
N ARG A 42 0.40 -11.46 -8.97
CA ARG A 42 0.97 -10.66 -10.08
C ARG A 42 0.15 -9.42 -10.38
N ALA A 43 -1.18 -9.52 -10.35
CA ALA A 43 -2.06 -8.37 -10.52
C ALA A 43 -1.81 -7.35 -9.41
N SER A 44 -1.79 -7.76 -8.13
CA SER A 44 -1.49 -6.87 -7.01
C SER A 44 -0.10 -6.25 -7.12
N VAL A 45 0.94 -7.00 -7.51
CA VAL A 45 2.29 -6.44 -7.71
C VAL A 45 2.31 -5.40 -8.82
N ARG A 46 1.66 -5.67 -9.96
CA ARG A 46 1.58 -4.73 -11.08
C ARG A 46 0.81 -3.47 -10.70
N ASP A 47 -0.31 -3.64 -10.02
CA ASP A 47 -1.14 -2.52 -9.56
C ASP A 47 -0.37 -1.66 -8.56
N THR A 48 0.35 -2.27 -7.63
CA THR A 48 1.21 -1.53 -6.71
C THR A 48 2.38 -0.85 -7.41
N GLN A 49 3.01 -1.47 -8.42
CA GLN A 49 4.04 -0.80 -9.21
C GLN A 49 3.48 0.44 -9.90
N PHE A 50 2.28 0.34 -10.47
CA PHE A 50 1.58 1.48 -11.06
C PHE A 50 1.26 2.56 -10.01
N GLU A 51 0.72 2.18 -8.86
CA GLU A 51 0.42 3.10 -7.76
C GLU A 51 1.69 3.79 -7.23
N LEU A 52 2.81 3.07 -7.11
CA LEU A 52 4.09 3.64 -6.68
C LEU A 52 4.61 4.65 -7.71
N MET A 53 4.57 4.31 -9.01
CA MET A 53 4.95 5.25 -10.07
C MET A 53 4.03 6.47 -10.11
N LEU A 54 2.71 6.26 -9.96
CA LEU A 54 1.72 7.33 -9.90
C LEU A 54 1.94 8.23 -8.68
N ALA A 55 2.23 7.65 -7.51
CA ALA A 55 2.52 8.38 -6.29
C ALA A 55 3.79 9.23 -6.45
N ILE A 56 4.87 8.66 -6.98
CA ILE A 56 6.12 9.39 -7.28
C ILE A 56 5.84 10.52 -8.28
N ALA A 57 5.09 10.26 -9.36
CA ALA A 57 4.76 11.26 -10.35
C ALA A 57 3.90 12.39 -9.76
N LEU A 58 2.91 12.07 -8.92
CA LEU A 58 2.04 13.03 -8.27
C LEU A 58 2.80 13.89 -7.25
N VAL A 59 3.68 13.26 -6.48
CA VAL A 59 4.64 13.93 -5.58
C VAL A 59 5.48 14.92 -6.36
N VAL A 60 6.14 14.48 -7.44
CA VAL A 60 6.99 15.33 -8.29
C VAL A 60 6.18 16.48 -8.90
N MET A 61 4.94 16.23 -9.33
CA MET A 61 4.04 17.25 -9.86
C MET A 61 3.65 18.30 -8.81
N ILE A 62 3.31 17.87 -7.60
CA ILE A 62 2.99 18.77 -6.48
C ILE A 62 4.23 19.60 -6.12
N ILE A 63 5.40 18.98 -6.01
CA ILE A 63 6.67 19.68 -5.74
C ILE A 63 6.96 20.72 -6.84
N TYR A 64 6.77 20.35 -8.11
CA TYR A 64 6.92 21.30 -9.21
C TYR A 64 5.96 22.48 -9.08
N LEU A 65 4.71 22.23 -8.65
CA LEU A 65 3.73 23.28 -8.45
C LEU A 65 4.07 24.22 -7.28
N PHE A 66 4.73 23.71 -6.22
CA PHE A 66 5.21 24.49 -5.08
C PHE A 66 6.52 25.25 -5.37
N LEU A 67 7.58 24.55 -5.78
CA LEU A 67 8.92 25.11 -5.96
C LEU A 67 9.13 25.77 -7.33
N ARG A 68 8.41 25.31 -8.36
CA ARG A 68 8.30 25.95 -9.69
C ARG A 68 9.64 26.19 -10.39
N ASN A 69 10.63 25.43 -9.95
CA ASN A 69 12.00 25.44 -10.41
C ASN A 69 12.37 23.99 -10.74
N ILE A 70 12.72 23.73 -12.00
CA ILE A 70 13.01 22.39 -12.51
C ILE A 70 14.18 21.75 -11.71
N PRO A 71 15.33 22.42 -11.51
CA PRO A 71 16.40 21.87 -10.67
C PRO A 71 15.95 21.53 -9.25
N ALA A 72 15.12 22.36 -8.61
CA ALA A 72 14.61 22.09 -7.26
C ALA A 72 13.62 20.90 -7.23
N THR A 73 12.95 20.62 -8.35
CA THR A 73 12.02 19.49 -8.49
C THR A 73 12.75 18.16 -8.77
N ILE A 74 13.87 18.21 -9.49
CA ILE A 74 14.66 17.00 -9.81
C ILE A 74 15.27 16.39 -8.55
N ILE A 75 15.64 17.20 -7.55
CA ILE A 75 16.31 16.72 -6.34
C ILE A 75 15.44 15.72 -5.56
N PRO A 76 14.17 16.02 -5.18
CA PRO A 76 13.29 15.01 -4.59
C PRO A 76 12.98 13.86 -5.55
N GLY A 77 12.89 14.14 -6.87
CA GLY A 77 12.66 13.13 -7.89
C GLY A 77 13.75 12.06 -7.98
N VAL A 78 14.98 12.36 -7.55
CA VAL A 78 16.09 11.39 -7.44
C VAL A 78 16.19 10.82 -6.02
N ALA A 79 15.98 11.64 -5.00
CA ALA A 79 16.08 11.22 -3.60
C ALA A 79 15.07 10.12 -3.25
N VAL A 80 13.82 10.24 -3.72
CA VAL A 80 12.76 9.27 -3.44
C VAL A 80 13.08 7.86 -3.96
N PRO A 81 13.36 7.66 -5.27
CA PRO A 81 13.76 6.34 -5.78
C PRO A 81 14.99 5.78 -5.08
N LEU A 82 15.99 6.61 -4.79
CA LEU A 82 17.22 6.16 -4.14
C LEU A 82 16.94 5.62 -2.72
N SER A 83 16.12 6.32 -1.94
CA SER A 83 15.73 5.89 -0.59
C SER A 83 14.93 4.58 -0.62
N LEU A 84 14.04 4.42 -1.61
CA LEU A 84 13.26 3.18 -1.78
C LEU A 84 14.16 2.01 -2.19
N ILE A 85 15.10 2.21 -3.12
CA ILE A 85 16.08 1.19 -3.52
C ILE A 85 16.96 0.78 -2.33
N GLY A 86 17.44 1.75 -1.56
CA GLY A 86 18.17 1.48 -0.33
C GLY A 86 17.35 0.67 0.68
N THR A 87 16.06 0.97 0.80
CA THR A 87 15.14 0.22 1.67
C THR A 87 15.01 -1.23 1.21
N PHE A 88 14.84 -1.47 -0.09
CA PHE A 88 14.81 -2.82 -0.64
C PHE A 88 16.10 -3.60 -0.36
N ALA A 89 17.27 -2.95 -0.41
CA ALA A 89 18.53 -3.62 -0.07
C ALA A 89 18.52 -4.12 1.39
N VAL A 90 18.09 -3.29 2.33
CA VAL A 90 17.98 -3.68 3.76
C VAL A 90 16.89 -4.73 3.98
N MET A 91 15.76 -4.65 3.27
CA MET A 91 14.72 -5.68 3.33
C MET A 91 15.26 -7.05 2.93
N VAL A 92 16.11 -7.11 1.88
CA VAL A 92 16.77 -8.36 1.47
C VAL A 92 17.71 -8.86 2.55
N PHE A 93 18.48 -7.99 3.21
CA PHE A 93 19.35 -8.38 4.33
C PHE A 93 18.59 -8.89 5.56
N LEU A 94 17.33 -8.48 5.73
CA LEU A 94 16.46 -8.90 6.83
C LEU A 94 15.54 -10.08 6.46
N ASP A 95 15.71 -10.67 5.28
CA ASP A 95 14.87 -11.75 4.73
C ASP A 95 13.37 -11.39 4.68
N PHE A 96 13.05 -10.10 4.48
CA PHE A 96 11.68 -9.65 4.36
C PHE A 96 11.14 -9.86 2.95
N SER A 97 9.91 -10.37 2.88
CA SER A 97 9.21 -10.58 1.62
C SER A 97 8.56 -9.29 1.12
N ILE A 98 8.46 -9.13 -0.21
CA ILE A 98 7.60 -8.10 -0.79
C ILE A 98 6.15 -8.59 -0.70
N ASN A 99 5.34 -7.95 0.14
CA ASN A 99 3.93 -8.22 0.30
C ASN A 99 3.11 -6.93 0.43
N ASN A 100 1.79 -7.05 0.56
CA ASN A 100 0.89 -5.91 0.59
C ASN A 100 1.21 -4.93 1.75
N LEU A 101 1.69 -5.42 2.89
CA LEU A 101 2.01 -4.57 4.04
C LEU A 101 3.34 -3.84 3.83
N THR A 102 4.39 -4.52 3.38
CA THR A 102 5.67 -3.86 3.09
C THR A 102 5.53 -2.84 1.96
N LEU A 103 4.67 -3.13 0.97
CA LEU A 103 4.35 -2.19 -0.11
C LEU A 103 3.58 -0.95 0.39
N MET A 104 2.61 -1.14 1.29
CA MET A 104 1.93 -0.03 1.96
C MET A 104 2.91 0.82 2.77
N ALA A 105 3.86 0.18 3.49
CA ALA A 105 4.93 0.87 4.21
C ALA A 105 5.78 1.73 3.27
N LEU A 106 6.21 1.20 2.13
CA LEU A 106 7.00 1.95 1.13
C LEU A 106 6.21 3.10 0.49
N THR A 107 4.92 2.92 0.28
CA THR A 107 4.03 3.96 -0.26
C THR A 107 3.89 5.12 0.73
N ILE A 108 3.69 4.82 2.01
CA ILE A 108 3.65 5.83 3.08
C ILE A 108 5.03 6.48 3.25
N ALA A 109 6.10 5.68 3.25
CA ALA A 109 7.47 6.16 3.38
C ALA A 109 7.85 7.16 2.29
N THR A 110 7.30 7.00 1.07
CA THR A 110 7.50 7.95 -0.02
C THR A 110 7.09 9.38 0.39
N GLY A 111 6.01 9.55 1.16
CA GLY A 111 5.62 10.85 1.71
C GLY A 111 6.65 11.42 2.68
N PHE A 112 7.10 10.62 3.65
CA PHE A 112 8.13 11.04 4.61
C PHE A 112 9.46 11.39 3.93
N VAL A 113 9.85 10.63 2.91
CA VAL A 113 11.10 10.89 2.16
C VAL A 113 11.06 12.23 1.42
N VAL A 114 9.89 12.56 0.89
CA VAL A 114 9.66 13.83 0.21
C VAL A 114 9.71 14.99 1.18
N ASP A 115 9.05 14.86 2.33
CA ASP A 115 8.99 15.92 3.34
C ASP A 115 10.40 16.30 3.81
N ASP A 116 11.25 15.32 4.12
CA ASP A 116 12.64 15.57 4.51
C ASP A 116 13.43 16.33 3.45
N ALA A 117 13.30 15.91 2.18
CA ALA A 117 14.01 16.55 1.07
C ALA A 117 13.51 17.98 0.82
N ILE A 118 12.20 18.21 0.90
CA ILE A 118 11.59 19.53 0.70
C ILE A 118 12.08 20.51 1.76
N VAL A 119 12.05 20.12 3.04
CA VAL A 119 12.44 21.02 4.15
C VAL A 119 13.91 21.45 4.01
N VAL A 120 14.80 20.55 3.58
CA VAL A 120 16.21 20.90 3.30
C VAL A 120 16.32 21.86 2.12
N ILE A 121 15.63 21.58 1.01
CA ILE A 121 15.68 22.41 -0.20
C ILE A 121 15.14 23.80 0.08
N GLU A 122 14.00 23.92 0.78
CA GLU A 122 13.37 25.20 1.12
C GLU A 122 14.30 26.06 1.98
N ASN A 123 15.00 25.46 2.93
CA ASN A 123 15.93 26.22 3.75
C ASN A 123 17.16 26.69 2.96
N ILE A 124 17.73 25.81 2.12
CA ILE A 124 18.87 26.17 1.28
C ILE A 124 18.47 27.24 0.27
N SER A 125 17.29 27.12 -0.37
CA SER A 125 16.80 28.10 -1.34
C SER A 125 16.63 29.48 -0.70
N ARG A 126 16.11 29.54 0.54
CA ARG A 126 16.00 30.78 1.31
C ARG A 126 17.34 31.49 1.51
N TYR A 127 18.45 30.76 1.74
CA TYR A 127 19.78 31.37 1.84
C TYR A 127 20.33 31.83 0.48
N ILE A 128 20.05 31.08 -0.60
CA ILE A 128 20.43 31.47 -1.96
C ILE A 128 19.69 32.74 -2.38
N GLU A 129 18.40 32.86 -2.05
CA GLU A 129 17.57 34.05 -2.30
C GLU A 129 18.07 35.29 -1.53
N LYS A 130 18.59 35.10 -0.32
CA LYS A 130 19.23 36.16 0.49
C LYS A 130 20.58 36.62 -0.07
N GLY A 131 21.10 35.99 -1.12
CA GLY A 131 22.34 36.41 -1.77
C GLY A 131 23.53 35.47 -1.54
N GLU A 132 23.40 34.41 -0.75
CA GLU A 132 24.52 33.52 -0.45
C GLU A 132 24.91 32.63 -1.65
N LYS A 133 26.20 32.25 -1.74
CA LYS A 133 26.69 31.31 -2.76
C LYS A 133 26.09 29.92 -2.51
N PRO A 134 25.71 29.14 -3.55
CA PRO A 134 25.03 27.86 -3.40
C PRO A 134 25.70 26.86 -2.44
N LEU A 135 27.02 26.74 -2.47
CA LEU A 135 27.76 25.86 -1.56
C LEU A 135 27.68 26.31 -0.10
N ALA A 136 27.83 27.62 0.16
CA ALA A 136 27.74 28.18 1.50
C ALA A 136 26.31 28.06 2.05
N ALA A 137 25.31 28.37 1.21
CA ALA A 137 23.90 28.20 1.52
C ALA A 137 23.55 26.74 1.84
N ALA A 138 24.11 25.78 1.10
CA ALA A 138 23.88 24.35 1.35
C ALA A 138 24.47 23.90 2.69
N LEU A 139 25.70 24.28 3.01
CA LEU A 139 26.34 23.94 4.29
C LEU A 139 25.60 24.55 5.48
N LYS A 140 25.25 25.84 5.37
CA LYS A 140 24.54 26.57 6.42
C LYS A 140 23.11 26.06 6.60
N GLY A 141 22.40 25.84 5.49
CA GLY A 141 21.04 25.34 5.50
C GLY A 141 20.92 23.91 6.03
N ALA A 142 21.85 23.03 5.65
CA ALA A 142 21.92 21.67 6.18
C ALA A 142 22.30 21.65 7.67
N GLY A 143 23.23 22.52 8.10
CA GLY A 143 23.63 22.64 9.50
C GLY A 143 22.51 23.12 10.43
N GLU A 144 21.68 24.06 9.98
CA GLU A 144 20.56 24.59 10.76
C GLU A 144 19.43 23.56 10.96
N ILE A 145 19.13 22.78 9.93
CA ILE A 145 17.98 21.85 9.93
C ILE A 145 18.38 20.41 10.28
N GLY A 146 19.66 20.07 10.22
CA GLY A 146 20.15 18.71 10.45
C GLY A 146 19.66 18.12 11.77
N PHE A 147 19.71 18.89 12.85
CA PHE A 147 19.20 18.47 14.15
C PHE A 147 17.69 18.19 14.13
N THR A 148 16.91 19.07 13.49
CA THR A 148 15.46 18.93 13.38
C THR A 148 15.07 17.67 12.61
N ILE A 149 15.75 17.36 11.50
CA ILE A 149 15.50 16.14 10.70
C ILE A 149 15.81 14.90 11.51
N ILE A 150 16.97 14.86 12.17
CA ILE A 150 17.35 13.72 13.02
C ILE A 150 16.33 13.53 14.14
N SER A 151 15.93 14.61 14.82
CA SER A 151 14.94 14.56 15.91
C SER A 151 13.57 14.06 15.43
N LEU A 152 13.10 14.53 14.27
CA LEU A 152 11.85 14.09 13.67
C LEU A 152 11.91 12.61 13.28
N THR A 153 13.02 12.19 12.66
CA THR A 153 13.27 10.80 12.23
C THR A 153 13.17 9.85 13.42
N PHE A 154 13.89 10.12 14.51
CA PHE A 154 13.85 9.27 15.71
C PHE A 154 12.49 9.31 16.40
N SER A 155 11.81 10.46 16.39
CA SER A 155 10.46 10.57 16.97
C SER A 155 9.43 9.73 16.20
N LEU A 156 9.51 9.72 14.87
CA LEU A 156 8.66 8.87 14.02
C LEU A 156 8.96 7.38 14.25
N ILE A 157 10.23 7.01 14.34
CA ILE A 157 10.63 5.63 14.68
C ILE A 157 10.11 5.24 16.06
N ALA A 158 10.15 6.13 17.05
CA ALA A 158 9.66 5.85 18.40
C ALA A 158 8.16 5.51 18.43
N VAL A 159 7.35 6.15 17.59
CA VAL A 159 5.91 5.85 17.43
C VAL A 159 5.70 4.42 16.88
N LEU A 160 6.66 3.86 16.15
CA LEU A 160 6.58 2.50 15.60
C LEU A 160 7.07 1.42 16.58
N ILE A 161 7.77 1.77 17.65
CA ILE A 161 8.30 0.81 18.62
C ILE A 161 7.22 -0.10 19.22
N PRO A 162 6.04 0.41 19.66
CA PRO A 162 4.98 -0.45 20.18
C PRO A 162 4.52 -1.54 19.19
N LEU A 163 4.53 -1.26 17.89
CA LEU A 163 4.16 -2.23 16.86
C LEU A 163 5.15 -3.40 16.78
N LEU A 164 6.44 -3.15 17.07
CA LEU A 164 7.48 -4.18 17.09
C LEU A 164 7.31 -5.17 18.25
N PHE A 165 6.64 -4.74 19.34
CA PHE A 165 6.39 -5.55 20.53
C PHE A 165 5.02 -6.23 20.52
N MET A 166 4.22 -6.07 19.46
CA MET A 166 2.99 -6.84 19.31
C MET A 166 3.33 -8.32 19.13
N GLY A 167 2.67 -9.19 19.91
CA GLY A 167 2.81 -10.64 19.81
C GLY A 167 1.99 -11.26 18.67
N ASP A 168 2.02 -12.59 18.61
CA ASP A 168 1.18 -13.41 17.73
C ASP A 168 1.43 -13.25 16.22
N ILE A 169 0.51 -13.80 15.42
CA ILE A 169 0.53 -13.73 13.95
C ILE A 169 0.40 -12.28 13.48
N VAL A 170 -0.39 -11.47 14.20
CA VAL A 170 -0.62 -10.06 13.91
C VAL A 170 0.68 -9.26 14.08
N GLY A 171 1.38 -9.47 15.18
CA GLY A 171 2.67 -8.83 15.43
C GLY A 171 3.72 -9.14 14.36
N ARG A 172 3.76 -10.37 13.85
CA ARG A 172 4.67 -10.72 12.74
C ARG A 172 4.39 -9.92 11.46
N LEU A 173 3.11 -9.75 11.10
CA LEU A 173 2.69 -8.97 9.95
C LEU A 173 3.01 -7.47 10.12
N PHE A 174 2.72 -6.91 11.29
CA PHE A 174 3.00 -5.49 11.59
C PHE A 174 4.49 -5.20 11.82
N ARG A 175 5.30 -6.20 12.20
CA ARG A 175 6.75 -6.07 12.31
C ARG A 175 7.39 -5.83 10.95
N GLU A 176 7.03 -6.59 9.92
CA GLU A 176 7.53 -6.36 8.56
C GLU A 176 7.16 -4.94 8.06
N PHE A 177 5.93 -4.50 8.35
CA PHE A 177 5.48 -3.12 8.06
C PHE A 177 6.32 -2.07 8.80
N ALA A 178 6.41 -2.16 10.12
CA ALA A 178 7.03 -1.15 10.98
C ALA A 178 8.53 -1.04 10.72
N VAL A 179 9.24 -2.17 10.57
CA VAL A 179 10.67 -2.16 10.29
C VAL A 179 10.94 -1.63 8.87
N THR A 180 10.15 -2.02 7.87
CA THR A 180 10.31 -1.48 6.50
C THR A 180 10.13 0.04 6.48
N LEU A 181 9.12 0.56 7.16
CA LEU A 181 8.88 2.00 7.28
C LEU A 181 10.02 2.71 8.04
N ALA A 182 10.46 2.16 9.17
CA ALA A 182 11.55 2.74 9.96
C ALA A 182 12.87 2.81 9.18
N VAL A 183 13.22 1.74 8.45
CA VAL A 183 14.38 1.70 7.58
C VAL A 183 14.27 2.74 6.47
N ALA A 184 13.11 2.86 5.83
CA ALA A 184 12.90 3.84 4.77
C ALA A 184 13.06 5.27 5.27
N ILE A 185 12.52 5.59 6.45
CA ILE A 185 12.67 6.90 7.10
C ILE A 185 14.14 7.16 7.48
N LEU A 186 14.87 6.15 7.98
CA LEU A 186 16.27 6.30 8.34
C LEU A 186 17.16 6.53 7.12
N ILE A 187 16.92 5.79 6.03
CA ILE A 187 17.62 6.00 4.75
C ILE A 187 17.27 7.37 4.17
N SER A 188 16.00 7.80 4.26
CA SER A 188 15.59 9.16 3.90
C SER A 188 16.42 10.22 4.60
N ALA A 189 16.55 10.13 5.93
CA ALA A 189 17.30 11.09 6.71
C ALA A 189 18.77 11.16 6.23
N VAL A 190 19.39 10.00 5.96
CA VAL A 190 20.75 9.95 5.41
C VAL A 190 20.81 10.63 4.04
N VAL A 191 19.91 10.30 3.12
CA VAL A 191 19.85 10.89 1.77
C VAL A 191 19.61 12.40 1.85
N SER A 192 18.71 12.85 2.72
CA SER A 192 18.34 14.26 2.89
C SER A 192 19.44 15.10 3.51
N LEU A 193 20.30 14.52 4.36
CA LEU A 193 21.43 15.24 4.96
C LEU A 193 22.72 15.16 4.14
N THR A 194 22.78 14.28 3.15
CA THR A 194 24.00 14.07 2.35
C THR A 194 23.82 14.44 0.88
N LEU A 195 22.96 13.72 0.16
CA LEU A 195 22.75 13.89 -1.26
C LEU A 195 22.00 15.18 -1.57
N THR A 196 20.94 15.48 -0.82
CA THR A 196 20.09 16.65 -1.08
C THR A 196 20.88 17.97 -1.01
N PRO A 197 21.70 18.26 0.02
CA PRO A 197 22.50 19.48 0.08
C PRO A 197 23.57 19.52 -1.02
N MET A 198 24.18 18.37 -1.34
CA MET A 198 25.19 18.26 -2.39
C MET A 198 24.59 18.57 -3.78
N MET A 199 23.40 18.05 -4.08
CA MET A 199 22.68 18.39 -5.31
C MET A 199 22.23 19.85 -5.30
N CYS A 200 21.77 20.38 -4.16
CA CYS A 200 21.41 21.80 -4.03
C CYS A 200 22.58 22.72 -4.36
N ALA A 201 23.77 22.45 -3.79
CA ALA A 201 24.97 23.23 -4.00
C ALA A 201 25.41 23.28 -5.48
N ARG A 202 25.10 22.24 -6.27
CA ARG A 202 25.49 22.14 -7.69
C ARG A 202 24.39 22.60 -8.65
N MET A 203 23.12 22.38 -8.32
CA MET A 203 21.99 22.57 -9.25
C MET A 203 21.17 23.84 -8.97
N LEU A 204 21.14 24.35 -7.73
CA LEU A 204 20.47 25.62 -7.44
C LEU A 204 21.40 26.81 -7.66
N SER A 205 20.88 27.87 -8.28
CA SER A 205 21.56 29.14 -8.48
C SER A 205 20.57 30.30 -8.38
N GLN A 206 21.04 31.50 -8.07
CA GLN A 206 20.18 32.70 -8.02
C GLN A 206 19.46 32.96 -9.36
N GLN A 207 20.08 32.62 -10.48
CA GLN A 207 19.46 32.73 -11.80
C GLN A 207 18.38 31.66 -12.04
N SER A 208 18.52 30.45 -11.48
CA SER A 208 17.48 29.42 -11.61
C SER A 208 16.24 29.73 -10.78
N LEU A 209 16.40 30.42 -9.63
CA LEU A 209 15.28 30.85 -8.78
C LEU A 209 14.54 32.08 -9.35
N ARG A 210 15.21 32.96 -10.11
CA ARG A 210 14.62 34.18 -10.69
C ARG A 210 13.79 33.97 -11.96
N LYS A 211 13.87 32.83 -12.65
CA LYS A 211 13.13 32.59 -13.91
C LYS A 211 11.65 32.29 -13.64
N GLN A 212 10.85 33.33 -13.39
CA GLN A 212 9.42 33.19 -13.15
C GLN A 212 8.58 33.35 -14.44
N ASN A 213 7.92 32.26 -14.87
CA ASN A 213 6.88 32.29 -15.91
C ASN A 213 5.66 33.15 -15.50
N ARG A 214 4.80 33.56 -16.44
CA ARG A 214 3.57 34.34 -16.14
C ARG A 214 2.62 33.60 -15.18
N PHE A 215 2.52 32.27 -15.36
CA PHE A 215 1.83 31.39 -14.42
C PHE A 215 2.49 31.45 -13.03
N SER A 216 3.83 31.51 -12.98
CA SER A 216 4.61 31.68 -11.75
C SER A 216 4.11 32.85 -10.90
N ARG A 217 4.12 34.04 -11.49
CA ARG A 217 3.66 35.26 -10.80
C ARG A 217 2.20 35.23 -10.37
N ALA A 218 1.33 34.48 -11.07
CA ALA A 218 -0.08 34.37 -10.69
C ALA A 218 -0.28 33.57 -9.40
N CYS A 219 0.35 32.39 -9.28
CA CYS A 219 0.20 31.60 -8.05
C CYS A 219 0.98 32.19 -6.87
N GLU A 220 2.07 32.92 -7.09
CA GLU A 220 2.80 33.62 -6.01
C GLU A 220 1.87 34.63 -5.30
N ARG A 221 1.18 35.46 -6.08
CA ARG A 221 0.16 36.37 -5.53
C ARG A 221 -0.98 35.66 -4.81
N MET A 222 -1.34 34.46 -5.27
CA MET A 222 -2.36 33.64 -4.61
C MET A 222 -1.83 33.14 -3.26
N PHE A 223 -0.61 32.61 -3.20
CA PHE A 223 0.04 32.17 -1.95
C PHE A 223 0.19 33.33 -0.97
N ASP A 224 0.68 34.50 -1.40
CA ASP A 224 0.80 35.69 -0.54
C ASP A 224 -0.55 36.09 0.05
N ARG A 225 -1.61 36.02 -0.75
CA ARG A 225 -2.98 36.31 -0.29
C ARG A 225 -3.44 35.30 0.74
N VAL A 226 -3.16 34.01 0.53
CA VAL A 226 -3.48 32.94 1.49
C VAL A 226 -2.72 33.16 2.78
N ILE A 227 -1.41 33.41 2.74
CA ILE A 227 -0.56 33.67 3.91
C ILE A 227 -1.06 34.90 4.68
N ALA A 228 -1.36 36.00 3.99
CA ALA A 228 -1.89 37.21 4.62
C ALA A 228 -3.30 36.99 5.22
N SER A 229 -4.14 36.14 4.61
CA SER A 229 -5.43 35.77 5.18
C SER A 229 -5.29 34.87 6.41
N TYR A 230 -4.39 33.90 6.35
CA TYR A 230 -4.05 33.01 7.46
C TYR A 230 -3.50 33.81 8.64
N GLY A 231 -2.58 34.74 8.41
CA GLY A 231 -2.02 35.61 9.46
C GLY A 231 -3.09 36.45 10.17
N ARG A 232 -4.06 37.00 9.42
CA ARG A 232 -5.21 37.71 10.01
C ARG A 232 -6.10 36.79 10.85
N GLY A 233 -6.37 35.58 10.36
CA GLY A 233 -7.12 34.57 11.10
C GLY A 233 -6.40 34.15 12.38
N LEU A 234 -5.11 33.87 12.30
CA LEU A 234 -4.27 33.47 13.41
C LEU A 234 -4.22 34.55 14.50
N ALA A 235 -4.06 35.82 14.13
CA ALA A 235 -4.09 36.93 15.09
C ALA A 235 -5.43 36.97 15.86
N LYS A 236 -6.56 36.74 15.18
CA LYS A 236 -7.87 36.69 15.82
C LYS A 236 -8.01 35.52 16.79
N VAL A 237 -7.51 34.34 16.43
CA VAL A 237 -7.54 33.12 17.25
C VAL A 237 -6.64 33.27 18.48
N LEU A 238 -5.43 33.81 18.31
CA LEU A 238 -4.49 34.07 19.41
C LEU A 238 -5.03 35.09 20.42
N ASN A 239 -5.84 36.06 19.96
CA ASN A 239 -6.49 37.03 20.84
C ASN A 239 -7.66 36.43 21.67
N HIS A 240 -8.09 35.19 21.40
CA HIS A 240 -9.19 34.53 22.12
C HIS A 240 -8.75 33.17 22.69
N PRO A 241 -7.80 33.14 23.66
CA PRO A 241 -7.19 31.90 24.13
C PRO A 241 -8.20 30.92 24.75
N TRP A 242 -9.19 31.41 25.50
CA TRP A 242 -10.22 30.56 26.10
C TRP A 242 -11.13 29.87 25.08
N LEU A 243 -11.49 30.59 24.00
CA LEU A 243 -12.30 30.02 22.93
C LEU A 243 -11.48 28.97 22.15
N THR A 244 -10.22 29.27 21.86
CA THR A 244 -9.29 28.33 21.22
C THR A 244 -9.08 27.06 22.06
N LEU A 245 -8.90 27.22 23.37
CA LEU A 245 -8.78 26.09 24.30
C LEU A 245 -10.07 25.27 24.37
N SER A 246 -11.23 25.93 24.38
CA SER A 246 -12.53 25.26 24.38
C SER A 246 -12.75 24.44 23.11
N VAL A 247 -12.36 24.97 21.95
CA VAL A 247 -12.40 24.23 20.68
C VAL A 247 -11.46 23.03 20.73
N ALA A 248 -10.23 23.19 21.25
CA ALA A 248 -9.29 22.08 21.39
C ALA A 248 -9.84 20.95 22.29
N PHE A 249 -10.41 21.29 23.46
CA PHE A 249 -11.07 20.32 24.33
C PHE A 249 -12.28 19.67 23.68
N ALA A 250 -13.12 20.44 22.98
CA ALA A 250 -14.27 19.91 22.26
C ALA A 250 -13.84 18.92 21.16
N THR A 251 -12.79 19.23 20.40
CA THR A 251 -12.24 18.32 19.38
C THR A 251 -11.64 17.05 19.98
N LEU A 252 -11.00 17.15 21.16
CA LEU A 252 -10.48 15.98 21.88
C LEU A 252 -11.63 15.10 22.37
N LEU A 253 -12.67 15.70 22.96
CA LEU A 253 -13.85 14.99 23.44
C LEU A 253 -14.60 14.31 22.29
N LEU A 254 -14.77 15.00 21.17
CA LEU A 254 -15.34 14.44 19.94
C LEU A 254 -14.51 13.26 19.41
N SER A 255 -13.18 13.37 19.45
CA SER A 255 -12.29 12.28 19.00
C SER A 255 -12.43 11.04 19.88
N VAL A 256 -12.51 11.20 21.21
CA VAL A 256 -12.77 10.10 22.15
C VAL A 256 -14.16 9.50 21.92
N MET A 257 -15.17 10.34 21.71
CA MET A 257 -16.53 9.87 21.42
C MET A 257 -16.58 9.04 20.13
N LEU A 258 -15.95 9.53 19.06
CA LEU A 258 -15.85 8.80 17.79
C LEU A 258 -15.09 7.48 17.96
N TRP A 259 -14.00 7.46 18.74
CA TRP A 259 -13.25 6.23 19.02
C TRP A 259 -14.08 5.15 19.72
N ILE A 260 -15.04 5.55 20.59
CA ILE A 260 -15.96 4.61 21.25
C ILE A 260 -17.05 4.12 20.28
N VAL A 261 -17.58 5.01 19.43
CA VAL A 261 -18.71 4.71 18.54
C VAL A 261 -18.30 3.90 17.30
N ILE A 262 -17.08 4.10 16.78
CA ILE A 262 -16.62 3.43 15.55
C ILE A 262 -16.47 1.91 15.80
N PRO A 263 -17.17 1.06 15.04
CA PRO A 263 -17.07 -0.38 15.19
C PRO A 263 -15.66 -0.86 14.85
N LYS A 264 -15.09 -1.69 15.71
CA LYS A 264 -13.74 -2.23 15.54
C LYS A 264 -13.79 -3.43 14.59
N GLY A 265 -13.05 -3.34 13.49
CA GLY A 265 -12.83 -4.44 12.55
C GLY A 265 -11.34 -4.69 12.40
N PHE A 266 -10.96 -5.94 12.08
CA PHE A 266 -9.55 -6.33 11.97
C PHE A 266 -8.97 -6.05 10.58
N PHE A 267 -9.56 -6.63 9.53
CA PHE A 267 -9.26 -6.30 8.13
C PHE A 267 -10.54 -6.24 7.31
N PRO A 268 -10.63 -5.37 6.30
CA PRO A 268 -11.71 -5.41 5.34
C PRO A 268 -11.65 -6.73 4.56
N VAL A 269 -12.80 -7.37 4.35
CA VAL A 269 -12.90 -8.54 3.47
C VAL A 269 -12.53 -8.14 2.05
N GLN A 270 -11.45 -8.73 1.53
CA GLN A 270 -10.97 -8.50 0.17
C GLN A 270 -11.58 -9.51 -0.81
N ASP A 271 -11.91 -9.04 -2.01
CA ASP A 271 -12.43 -9.87 -3.07
C ASP A 271 -11.29 -10.50 -3.88
N ASN A 272 -10.89 -11.71 -3.47
CA ASN A 272 -9.82 -12.47 -4.13
C ASN A 272 -10.34 -13.35 -5.28
N GLY A 273 -11.60 -13.19 -5.71
CA GLY A 273 -12.20 -14.01 -6.78
C GLY A 273 -12.41 -15.49 -6.42
N ILE A 274 -12.24 -15.88 -5.15
CA ILE A 274 -12.45 -17.25 -4.68
C ILE A 274 -13.48 -17.22 -3.55
N ILE A 275 -14.52 -18.01 -3.69
CA ILE A 275 -15.51 -18.28 -2.63
C ILE A 275 -15.31 -19.72 -2.17
N GLN A 276 -15.18 -19.91 -0.86
CA GLN A 276 -15.20 -21.23 -0.24
C GLN A 276 -16.58 -21.49 0.36
N GLY A 277 -17.19 -22.60 0.00
CA GLY A 277 -18.47 -23.05 0.52
C GLY A 277 -18.35 -24.43 1.15
N THR A 278 -19.22 -24.72 2.11
CA THR A 278 -19.34 -26.05 2.71
C THR A 278 -20.78 -26.52 2.55
N LEU A 279 -20.95 -27.73 2.05
CA LEU A 279 -22.23 -28.43 2.01
C LEU A 279 -22.27 -29.44 3.14
N GLN A 280 -23.36 -29.44 3.89
CA GLN A 280 -23.62 -30.39 4.97
C GLN A 280 -24.94 -31.09 4.70
N ALA A 281 -24.90 -32.42 4.66
CA ALA A 281 -26.07 -33.28 4.58
C ALA A 281 -26.36 -33.94 5.94
N PRO A 282 -27.56 -34.50 6.15
CA PRO A 282 -27.86 -35.28 7.35
C PRO A 282 -26.83 -36.40 7.58
N GLN A 283 -26.51 -36.70 8.84
CA GLN A 283 -25.48 -37.68 9.21
C GLN A 283 -25.74 -39.10 8.66
N SER A 284 -27.00 -39.44 8.34
CA SER A 284 -27.40 -40.71 7.72
C SER A 284 -27.13 -40.78 6.21
N SER A 285 -26.61 -39.72 5.59
CA SER A 285 -26.39 -39.66 4.14
C SER A 285 -25.17 -40.48 3.71
N SER A 286 -25.37 -41.38 2.75
CA SER A 286 -24.28 -42.13 2.13
C SER A 286 -23.43 -41.24 1.19
N TYR A 287 -22.21 -41.68 0.88
CA TYR A 287 -21.33 -41.01 -0.09
C TYR A 287 -22.02 -40.77 -1.44
N ALA A 288 -22.75 -41.77 -1.95
CA ALA A 288 -23.46 -41.67 -3.23
C ALA A 288 -24.55 -40.59 -3.21
N SER A 289 -25.32 -40.52 -2.11
CA SER A 289 -26.34 -39.49 -1.90
C SER A 289 -25.71 -38.09 -1.82
N MET A 290 -24.57 -37.98 -1.11
CA MET A 290 -23.84 -36.73 -1.00
C MET A 290 -23.27 -36.26 -2.36
N ALA A 291 -22.69 -37.18 -3.14
CA ALA A 291 -22.18 -36.90 -4.47
C ALA A 291 -23.28 -36.42 -5.43
N GLN A 292 -24.48 -37.01 -5.36
CA GLN A 292 -25.63 -36.59 -6.17
C GLN A 292 -26.12 -35.19 -5.77
N ARG A 293 -26.29 -34.92 -4.47
CA ARG A 293 -26.71 -33.60 -3.96
C ARG A 293 -25.70 -32.53 -4.30
N GLN A 294 -24.41 -32.82 -4.15
CA GLN A 294 -23.35 -31.91 -4.55
C GLN A 294 -23.42 -31.59 -6.04
N ARG A 295 -23.65 -32.58 -6.90
CA ARG A 295 -23.76 -32.35 -8.35
C ARG A 295 -24.91 -31.40 -8.70
N GLN A 296 -26.07 -31.57 -8.06
CA GLN A 296 -27.20 -30.65 -8.23
C GLN A 296 -26.85 -29.22 -7.80
N VAL A 297 -26.18 -29.07 -6.65
CA VAL A 297 -25.72 -27.75 -6.18
C VAL A 297 -24.67 -27.16 -7.12
N ALA A 298 -23.74 -27.97 -7.60
CA ALA A 298 -22.69 -27.55 -8.51
C ALA A 298 -23.26 -27.05 -9.84
N GLU A 299 -24.24 -27.75 -10.40
CA GLU A 299 -24.93 -27.34 -11.63
C GLU A 299 -25.64 -25.99 -11.45
N ARG A 300 -26.32 -25.77 -10.31
CA ARG A 300 -26.96 -24.47 -10.00
C ARG A 300 -25.95 -23.33 -9.85
N ILE A 301 -24.82 -23.59 -9.20
CA ILE A 301 -23.74 -22.59 -9.04
C ILE A 301 -23.11 -22.24 -10.39
N LEU A 302 -22.91 -23.23 -11.26
CA LEU A 302 -22.31 -23.03 -12.59
C LEU A 302 -23.23 -22.28 -13.57
N GLN A 303 -24.54 -22.24 -13.33
CA GLN A 303 -25.47 -21.40 -14.11
C GLN A 303 -25.25 -19.90 -13.89
N ASP A 304 -24.60 -19.51 -12.79
CA ASP A 304 -24.30 -18.11 -12.52
C ASP A 304 -23.21 -17.61 -13.48
N PRO A 305 -23.47 -16.56 -14.29
CA PRO A 305 -22.52 -16.07 -15.29
C PRO A 305 -21.23 -15.49 -14.70
N THR A 306 -21.19 -15.23 -13.38
CA THR A 306 -19.98 -14.73 -12.69
C THR A 306 -19.03 -15.84 -12.26
N VAL A 307 -19.47 -17.09 -12.25
CA VAL A 307 -18.64 -18.26 -11.89
C VAL A 307 -17.83 -18.68 -13.11
N GLN A 308 -16.52 -18.87 -12.92
CA GLN A 308 -15.60 -19.35 -13.94
C GLN A 308 -15.39 -20.86 -13.85
N SER A 309 -15.14 -21.35 -12.64
CA SER A 309 -14.95 -22.78 -12.39
C SER A 309 -15.38 -23.15 -10.97
N LEU A 310 -15.69 -24.42 -10.78
CA LEU A 310 -16.10 -24.97 -9.50
C LEU A 310 -15.32 -26.27 -9.26
N THR A 311 -14.65 -26.35 -8.12
CA THR A 311 -14.04 -27.59 -7.64
C THR A 311 -14.81 -28.06 -6.43
N THR A 312 -15.09 -29.36 -6.36
CA THR A 312 -15.87 -29.96 -5.29
C THR A 312 -15.18 -31.19 -4.73
N PHE A 313 -15.04 -31.26 -3.41
CA PHE A 313 -14.38 -32.37 -2.71
C PHE A 313 -15.40 -33.10 -1.84
N VAL A 314 -15.62 -34.39 -2.13
CA VAL A 314 -16.49 -35.31 -1.35
C VAL A 314 -15.64 -36.41 -0.75
N GLY A 315 -15.91 -36.74 0.52
CA GLY A 315 -15.25 -37.84 1.23
C GLY A 315 -14.39 -37.32 2.37
N VAL A 316 -13.88 -38.24 3.18
CA VAL A 316 -13.02 -37.92 4.32
C VAL A 316 -11.62 -37.66 3.80
N ASP A 317 -11.11 -36.46 4.06
CA ASP A 317 -9.74 -36.05 3.76
C ASP A 317 -9.21 -35.14 4.87
N GLY A 318 -8.01 -34.58 4.72
CA GLY A 318 -7.44 -33.67 5.73
C GLY A 318 -8.24 -32.37 5.95
N ALA A 319 -9.24 -32.08 5.14
CA ALA A 319 -10.10 -30.90 5.20
C ALA A 319 -11.57 -31.23 5.54
N ASN A 320 -12.05 -32.43 5.23
CA ASN A 320 -13.40 -32.92 5.48
C ASN A 320 -13.38 -34.05 6.52
N PRO A 321 -13.80 -33.81 7.77
CA PRO A 321 -13.74 -34.80 8.83
C PRO A 321 -14.80 -35.91 8.70
N THR A 322 -15.84 -35.71 7.89
CA THR A 322 -17.04 -36.56 7.86
C THR A 322 -17.56 -36.81 6.44
N LEU A 323 -18.17 -37.99 6.22
CA LEU A 323 -18.73 -38.42 4.92
C LEU A 323 -19.93 -37.58 4.46
N ASN A 324 -20.63 -36.92 5.38
CA ASN A 324 -21.80 -36.08 5.11
C ASN A 324 -21.44 -34.59 4.87
N SER A 325 -20.15 -34.26 4.76
CA SER A 325 -19.67 -32.91 4.44
C SER A 325 -18.92 -32.89 3.11
N ALA A 326 -19.14 -31.84 2.32
CA ALA A 326 -18.36 -31.57 1.12
C ALA A 326 -17.90 -30.11 1.09
N ARG A 327 -16.71 -29.88 0.53
CA ARG A 327 -16.17 -28.52 0.32
C ARG A 327 -16.26 -28.13 -1.14
N LEU A 328 -16.71 -26.90 -1.36
CA LEU A 328 -16.81 -26.25 -2.65
C LEU A 328 -15.76 -25.13 -2.69
N GLN A 329 -14.95 -25.12 -3.75
CA GLN A 329 -14.14 -23.97 -4.11
C GLN A 329 -14.69 -23.39 -5.42
N ILE A 330 -15.33 -22.24 -5.32
CA ILE A 330 -15.94 -21.52 -6.45
C ILE A 330 -14.96 -20.44 -6.88
N ASN A 331 -14.42 -20.55 -8.09
CA ASN A 331 -13.57 -19.52 -8.68
C ASN A 331 -14.42 -18.62 -9.58
N LEU A 332 -14.36 -17.33 -9.34
CA LEU A 332 -15.11 -16.31 -10.06
C LEU A 332 -14.29 -15.79 -11.24
N LYS A 333 -14.99 -15.23 -12.23
CA LYS A 333 -14.36 -14.46 -13.31
C LYS A 333 -13.62 -13.24 -12.74
N PRO A 334 -12.60 -12.71 -13.45
CA PRO A 334 -11.88 -11.49 -13.06
C PRO A 334 -12.83 -10.31 -12.76
N LEU A 335 -12.40 -9.39 -11.90
CA LEU A 335 -13.21 -8.25 -11.46
C LEU A 335 -13.75 -7.42 -12.63
N ASP A 336 -12.95 -7.21 -13.67
CA ASP A 336 -13.33 -6.43 -14.86
C ASP A 336 -14.45 -7.09 -15.68
N ALA A 337 -14.63 -8.41 -15.54
CA ALA A 337 -15.62 -9.19 -16.27
C ALA A 337 -16.89 -9.50 -15.44
N ARG A 338 -17.01 -8.96 -14.21
CA ARG A 338 -18.18 -9.17 -13.34
C ARG A 338 -18.77 -7.85 -12.85
N ALA A 339 -20.10 -7.77 -12.88
CA ALA A 339 -20.84 -6.58 -12.44
C ALA A 339 -20.98 -6.46 -10.90
N ALA A 340 -20.71 -7.54 -10.15
CA ALA A 340 -20.94 -7.60 -8.71
C ALA A 340 -19.70 -8.10 -7.97
N ARG A 341 -19.44 -7.52 -6.79
CA ARG A 341 -18.41 -7.97 -5.83
C ARG A 341 -18.84 -9.24 -5.10
N VAL A 342 -17.87 -9.99 -4.58
CA VAL A 342 -18.03 -11.28 -3.90
C VAL A 342 -19.17 -11.30 -2.88
N GLN A 343 -19.35 -10.29 -2.03
CA GLN A 343 -20.39 -10.32 -1.00
C GLN A 343 -21.82 -10.46 -1.59
N ARG A 344 -22.09 -9.77 -2.70
CA ARG A 344 -23.38 -9.88 -3.40
C ARG A 344 -23.51 -11.21 -4.13
N VAL A 345 -22.41 -11.71 -4.71
CA VAL A 345 -22.37 -13.01 -5.37
C VAL A 345 -22.62 -14.14 -4.36
N ILE A 346 -22.00 -14.09 -3.18
CA ILE A 346 -22.26 -15.04 -2.07
C ILE A 346 -23.74 -15.05 -1.73
N SER A 347 -24.34 -13.88 -1.53
CA SER A 347 -25.76 -13.77 -1.16
C SER A 347 -26.67 -14.36 -2.25
N ARG A 348 -26.36 -14.09 -3.53
CA ARG A 348 -27.09 -14.63 -4.69
C ARG A 348 -26.95 -16.15 -4.83
N LEU A 349 -25.73 -16.67 -4.70
CA LEU A 349 -25.46 -18.10 -4.76
C LEU A 349 -26.12 -18.84 -3.59
N HIS A 350 -26.11 -18.24 -2.39
CA HIS A 350 -26.79 -18.80 -1.23
C HIS A 350 -28.30 -18.89 -1.46
N ALA A 351 -28.91 -17.84 -2.02
CA ALA A 351 -30.34 -17.86 -2.38
C ALA A 351 -30.68 -18.89 -3.47
N ALA A 352 -29.79 -19.10 -4.45
CA ALA A 352 -30.00 -20.07 -5.52
C ALA A 352 -29.85 -21.54 -5.07
N VAL A 353 -29.10 -21.76 -3.98
CA VAL A 353 -28.79 -23.11 -3.45
C VAL A 353 -29.65 -23.45 -2.24
N ALA A 354 -30.26 -22.46 -1.58
CA ALA A 354 -31.17 -22.67 -0.45
C ALA A 354 -32.29 -23.65 -0.86
N PRO A 355 -32.60 -24.65 -0.01
CA PRO A 355 -33.74 -25.52 -0.25
C PRO A 355 -35.02 -24.66 -0.21
N SER A 356 -35.78 -24.71 -1.30
CA SER A 356 -37.18 -24.25 -1.32
C SER A 356 -38.03 -25.09 -0.37
#